data_AF-A0A2A3GTV5-F1
#
_entry.id   AF-A0A2A3GTV5-F1
#
_cell.length_a   1.000
_cell.length_b   1.000
_cell.length_c   1.000
_cell.angle_alpha   90.00
_cell.angle_beta   90.00
_cell.angle_gamma   90.00
#
_symmetry.space_group_name_H-M   'P 1'
#
loop_
_entity.id
_entity.type
_entity.pdbx_description
1 polymer ?
#
loop_
_entity_poly.entity_id
_entity_poly.type
_entity_poly.pdbx_seq_one_letter_code
_entity_poly.pdbx_strand_id
1 'polypeptide(L)'
;MYARRADRNDGHMSNGSFQEQIQDLWRTRPVRLPGRGHVAGVCAGIGYRYGVDPVLIRVAFVVSTIFGGAGVLLYLACWLALTKSGDPASPAESLVGRGHSSDSGTKTIVLLVALAIALTTVGPFGVGLGGSGLISMALMLGGLWLLYQRQPIPPPLPAGAVAPGVGTGYPGTSFSPGQFGANPFGPGTYGPGAYGPYTKLPDSYTPSTPPISDDKPADAPTEALKPETAAAQSGPVSFEKSPTSGPQVDAPSAPFAPLEPRPPAWDPLGVAPFAWDLPEPARTTTPAVQPERTHSRLTTMVIGLAILAAAAATALSVATGSDWLNPGRIGAVALAVIGVGLLIGGFLRKGYGLLVVAGPLIGFVILASIVGSLDLNSENMGDRTWNPTTAAAIEPAYSGGFGSFTLDLRNVTLTEDKTVDVSGQFGEVVVLLPPGMNVENHCTAQFGDAQCLPDGLDGGVDGTDGPVLNLNADVQFGSVEVRRG
;
A
#
# COMPACT_ATOMS: atom_id res chain seq x y z
N MET A 1 28.77 -14.64 -62.93
CA MET A 1 28.56 -15.29 -61.61
C MET A 1 28.84 -14.27 -60.54
N TYR A 2 27.82 -13.77 -59.83
CA TYR A 2 27.87 -13.47 -58.39
C TYR A 2 26.44 -13.12 -57.96
N ALA A 3 25.81 -14.06 -57.26
CA ALA A 3 24.45 -13.97 -56.78
C ALA A 3 24.37 -13.03 -55.58
N ARG A 4 23.44 -12.07 -55.65
CA ARG A 4 23.05 -11.19 -54.55
C ARG A 4 22.19 -12.02 -53.59
N ARG A 5 22.78 -12.50 -52.49
CA ARG A 5 22.03 -13.11 -51.38
C ARG A 5 21.34 -11.97 -50.64
N ALA A 6 20.01 -11.90 -50.79
CA ALA A 6 19.17 -11.11 -49.91
C ALA A 6 19.18 -11.80 -48.54
N ASP A 7 19.85 -11.19 -47.56
CA ASP A 7 19.68 -11.59 -46.17
C ASP A 7 18.25 -11.22 -45.76
N ARG A 8 17.45 -12.27 -45.69
CA ARG A 8 16.12 -12.29 -45.13
C ARG A 8 16.30 -12.05 -43.62
N ASN A 9 16.05 -10.83 -43.17
CA ASN A 9 15.81 -10.56 -41.75
C ASN A 9 14.49 -11.23 -41.37
N ASP A 10 14.55 -12.54 -41.14
CA ASP A 10 13.47 -13.27 -40.52
C ASP A 10 13.38 -12.78 -39.07
N GLY A 11 12.29 -12.08 -38.76
CA GLY A 11 11.96 -11.53 -37.47
C GLY A 11 11.70 -12.62 -36.42
N HIS A 12 12.75 -13.32 -36.01
CA HIS A 12 12.76 -13.98 -34.72
C HIS A 12 12.83 -12.89 -33.65
N MET A 13 11.67 -12.52 -33.09
CA MET A 13 11.62 -11.98 -31.74
C MET A 13 12.21 -13.06 -30.82
N SER A 14 13.53 -13.02 -30.61
CA SER A 14 14.18 -13.79 -29.57
C SER A 14 13.57 -13.33 -28.26
N ASN A 15 12.74 -14.17 -27.64
CA ASN A 15 12.42 -14.03 -26.23
C ASN A 15 13.77 -13.86 -25.51
N GLY A 16 14.01 -12.67 -24.95
CA GLY A 16 15.28 -12.37 -24.27
C GLY A 16 15.61 -13.46 -23.27
N SER A 17 16.89 -13.65 -22.98
CA SER A 17 17.31 -14.59 -21.93
C SER A 17 16.53 -14.33 -20.64
N PHE A 18 16.23 -15.36 -19.85
CA PHE A 18 15.43 -15.23 -18.62
C PHE A 18 15.95 -14.11 -17.70
N GLN A 19 17.27 -13.92 -17.67
CA GLN A 19 17.92 -12.86 -16.90
C GLN A 19 17.59 -11.45 -17.42
N GLU A 20 17.55 -11.25 -18.74
CA GLU A 20 17.12 -9.98 -19.34
C GLU A 20 15.65 -9.70 -19.06
N GLN A 21 14.79 -10.73 -19.11
CA GLN A 21 13.38 -10.58 -18.76
C GLN A 21 13.18 -10.18 -17.30
N ILE A 22 13.96 -10.76 -16.37
CA ILE A 22 13.93 -10.37 -14.95
C ILE A 22 14.44 -8.93 -14.78
N GLN A 23 15.52 -8.56 -15.45
CA GLN A 23 16.06 -7.20 -15.39
C GLN A 23 15.06 -6.18 -15.94
N ASP A 24 14.36 -6.50 -17.03
CA ASP A 24 13.34 -5.65 -17.62
C ASP A 24 12.08 -5.55 -16.74
N LEU A 25 11.69 -6.64 -16.08
CA LEU A 25 10.62 -6.63 -15.08
C LEU A 25 10.97 -5.75 -13.87
N TRP A 26 12.21 -5.82 -13.38
CA TRP A 26 12.69 -4.95 -12.31
C TRP A 26 12.83 -3.49 -12.75
N ARG A 27 13.22 -3.26 -14.00
CA ARG A 27 13.32 -1.91 -14.58
C ARG A 27 11.93 -1.30 -14.72
N THR A 28 10.95 -2.06 -15.21
CA THR A 28 9.55 -1.63 -15.39
C THR A 28 8.68 -1.85 -14.15
N ARG A 29 9.32 -1.96 -12.97
CA ARG A 29 8.66 -2.28 -11.70
C ARG A 29 7.49 -1.33 -11.41
N PRO A 30 6.40 -1.83 -10.77
CA PRO A 30 5.29 -0.99 -10.37
C PRO A 30 5.72 0.16 -9.44
N VAL A 31 5.09 1.32 -9.60
CA VAL A 31 5.32 2.48 -8.72
C VAL A 31 4.17 2.60 -7.75
N ARG A 32 4.45 2.80 -6.46
CA ARG A 32 3.43 3.00 -5.41
C ARG A 32 2.74 4.34 -5.59
N LEU A 33 1.41 4.32 -5.58
CA LEU A 33 0.55 5.49 -5.76
C LEU A 33 -0.25 5.78 -4.47
N PRO A 34 0.37 6.40 -3.44
CA PRO A 34 -0.29 6.63 -2.15
C PRO A 34 -1.47 7.59 -2.25
N GLY A 35 -1.45 8.56 -3.18
CA GLY A 35 -2.57 9.49 -3.39
C GLY A 35 -3.85 8.85 -3.93
N ARG A 36 -3.78 7.60 -4.44
CA ARG A 36 -4.93 6.84 -4.97
C ARG A 36 -5.24 5.57 -4.18
N GLY A 37 -4.53 5.31 -3.08
CA GLY A 37 -4.66 4.07 -2.30
C GLY A 37 -4.70 4.31 -0.80
N HIS A 38 -5.46 3.50 -0.08
CA HIS A 38 -5.70 3.69 1.36
C HIS A 38 -4.60 3.14 2.27
N VAL A 39 -3.66 2.34 1.75
CA VAL A 39 -2.51 1.80 2.48
C VAL A 39 -1.31 1.77 1.53
N ALA A 40 -0.29 2.60 1.79
CA ALA A 40 0.99 2.71 1.06
C ALA A 40 0.96 2.88 -0.48
N GLY A 41 -0.19 2.77 -1.15
CA GLY A 41 -0.33 2.83 -2.60
C GLY A 41 0.16 1.58 -3.35
N VAL A 42 0.45 0.45 -2.68
CA VAL A 42 1.01 -0.75 -3.31
C VAL A 42 0.03 -1.38 -4.31
N CYS A 43 -1.17 -1.76 -3.85
CA CYS A 43 -2.19 -2.35 -4.72
C CYS A 43 -2.64 -1.38 -5.82
N ALA A 44 -2.67 -0.08 -5.51
CA ALA A 44 -3.00 0.95 -6.50
C ALA A 44 -1.93 1.07 -7.59
N GLY A 45 -0.65 0.95 -7.20
CA GLY A 45 0.49 0.94 -8.12
C GLY A 45 0.51 -0.26 -9.05
N ILE A 46 0.36 -1.47 -8.49
CA ILE A 46 0.29 -2.72 -9.26
C ILE A 46 -0.93 -2.71 -10.19
N GLY A 47 -2.09 -2.28 -9.68
CA GLY A 47 -3.33 -2.20 -10.47
C GLY A 47 -3.22 -1.22 -11.64
N TYR A 48 -2.61 -0.05 -11.41
CA TYR A 48 -2.36 0.93 -12.45
C TYR A 48 -1.40 0.40 -13.52
N ARG A 49 -0.32 -0.27 -13.11
CA ARG A 49 0.71 -0.82 -14.01
C ARG A 49 0.17 -1.89 -14.96
N TYR A 50 -0.77 -2.72 -14.50
CA TYR A 50 -1.30 -3.85 -15.25
C TYR A 50 -2.76 -3.67 -15.71
N GLY A 51 -3.35 -2.49 -15.53
CA GLY A 51 -4.75 -2.20 -15.87
C GLY A 51 -5.78 -3.03 -15.10
N VAL A 52 -5.44 -3.49 -13.89
CA VAL A 52 -6.30 -4.30 -13.02
C VAL A 52 -6.88 -3.40 -11.91
N ASP A 53 -8.12 -3.66 -11.49
CA ASP A 53 -8.71 -2.94 -10.36
C ASP A 53 -7.86 -3.18 -9.09
N PRO A 54 -7.40 -2.12 -8.38
CA PRO A 54 -6.71 -2.25 -7.11
C PRO A 54 -7.45 -3.10 -6.06
N VAL A 55 -8.77 -3.24 -6.14
CA VAL A 55 -9.55 -4.09 -5.22
C VAL A 55 -9.23 -5.57 -5.40
N LEU A 56 -9.14 -6.06 -6.64
CA LEU A 56 -8.80 -7.46 -6.92
C LEU A 56 -7.43 -7.83 -6.33
N ILE A 57 -6.46 -6.91 -6.46
CA ILE A 57 -5.12 -7.10 -5.91
C ILE A 57 -5.16 -7.13 -4.38
N ARG A 58 -5.99 -6.31 -3.72
CA ARG A 58 -6.18 -6.37 -2.27
C ARG A 58 -6.78 -7.71 -1.83
N VAL A 59 -7.83 -8.18 -2.52
CA VAL A 59 -8.45 -9.48 -2.24
C VAL A 59 -7.42 -10.60 -2.37
N ALA A 60 -6.58 -10.57 -3.42
CA ALA A 60 -5.52 -11.56 -3.62
C ALA A 60 -4.53 -11.58 -2.44
N PHE A 61 -4.10 -10.41 -1.94
CA PHE A 61 -3.25 -10.33 -0.74
C PHE A 61 -3.95 -10.86 0.52
N VAL A 62 -5.21 -10.51 0.74
CA VAL A 62 -5.97 -10.99 1.92
C VAL A 62 -6.14 -12.49 1.88
N VAL A 63 -6.58 -13.05 0.75
CA VAL A 63 -6.72 -14.50 0.56
C VAL A 63 -5.37 -15.19 0.73
N SER A 64 -4.30 -14.67 0.14
CA SER A 64 -2.95 -15.22 0.32
C SER A 64 -2.43 -15.13 1.76
N THR A 65 -2.96 -14.22 2.58
CA THR A 65 -2.62 -14.15 4.02
C THR A 65 -3.32 -15.26 4.79
N ILE A 66 -4.58 -15.56 4.46
CA ILE A 66 -5.35 -16.63 5.12
C ILE A 66 -4.80 -18.02 4.74
N PHE A 67 -4.44 -18.21 3.46
CA PHE A 67 -3.97 -19.49 2.91
C PHE A 67 -2.46 -19.76 3.15
N GLY A 68 -1.88 -19.24 4.23
CA GLY A 68 -0.47 -19.49 4.60
C GLY A 68 0.40 -18.23 4.70
N GLY A 69 -0.20 -17.07 4.98
CA GLY A 69 0.51 -15.86 5.43
C GLY A 69 1.39 -15.14 4.41
N ALA A 70 1.55 -15.69 3.20
CA ALA A 70 2.36 -15.10 2.14
C ALA A 70 1.89 -13.70 1.72
N GLY A 71 0.60 -13.40 1.88
CA GLY A 71 0.03 -12.11 1.51
C GLY A 71 0.64 -10.93 2.27
N VAL A 72 0.75 -11.02 3.60
CA VAL A 72 1.36 -9.96 4.43
C VAL A 72 2.83 -9.78 4.10
N LEU A 73 3.55 -10.88 3.89
CA LEU A 73 4.97 -10.84 3.53
C LEU A 73 5.21 -10.15 2.19
N LEU A 74 4.49 -10.58 1.15
CA LEU A 74 4.60 -9.97 -0.17
C LEU A 74 4.18 -8.50 -0.13
N TYR A 75 3.19 -8.15 0.70
CA TYR A 75 2.76 -6.78 0.86
C TYR A 75 3.85 -5.89 1.48
N LEU A 76 4.47 -6.33 2.57
CA LEU A 76 5.59 -5.62 3.23
C LEU A 76 6.81 -5.54 2.31
N ALA A 77 7.13 -6.63 1.60
CA ALA A 77 8.21 -6.67 0.62
C ALA A 77 7.96 -5.69 -0.53
N CYS A 78 6.76 -5.66 -1.11
CA CYS A 78 6.40 -4.67 -2.13
C CYS A 78 6.40 -3.23 -1.59
N TRP A 79 6.05 -3.01 -0.33
CA TRP A 79 6.16 -1.68 0.27
C TRP A 79 7.62 -1.21 0.27
N LEU A 80 8.55 -2.06 0.70
CA LEU A 80 9.98 -1.75 0.80
C LEU A 80 10.69 -1.69 -0.56
N ALA A 81 10.29 -2.52 -1.52
CA ALA A 81 10.96 -2.65 -2.81
C ALA A 81 10.45 -1.68 -3.89
N LEU A 82 9.16 -1.32 -3.87
CA LEU A 82 8.58 -0.45 -4.90
C LEU A 82 8.85 1.02 -4.61
N THR A 83 9.20 1.80 -5.63
CA THR A 83 9.40 3.25 -5.50
C THR A 83 8.08 3.95 -5.25
N LYS A 84 8.12 5.05 -4.51
CA LYS A 84 6.98 5.95 -4.38
C LYS A 84 6.93 6.86 -5.61
N SER A 85 5.74 7.22 -6.07
CA SER A 85 5.57 8.19 -7.14
C SER A 85 6.31 9.51 -6.84
N GLY A 86 7.32 9.83 -7.66
CA GLY A 86 8.18 11.01 -7.50
C GLY A 86 9.51 10.77 -6.75
N ASP A 87 9.73 9.60 -6.16
CA ASP A 87 11.01 9.28 -5.50
C ASP A 87 11.96 8.54 -6.46
N PRO A 88 13.27 8.87 -6.47
CA PRO A 88 14.25 8.21 -7.33
C PRO A 88 14.64 6.80 -6.85
N ALA A 89 14.46 6.49 -5.55
CA ALA A 89 14.84 5.22 -4.94
C ALA A 89 13.71 4.62 -4.09
N SER A 90 13.73 3.30 -3.90
CA SER A 90 12.83 2.61 -2.97
C SER A 90 13.26 2.81 -1.51
N PRO A 91 12.35 2.66 -0.53
CA PRO A 91 12.70 2.85 0.87
C PRO A 91 13.84 1.94 1.35
N ALA A 92 13.91 0.70 0.85
CA ALA A 92 15.02 -0.20 1.14
C ALA A 92 16.33 0.23 0.46
N GLU A 93 16.27 0.71 -0.80
CA GLU A 93 17.45 1.23 -1.52
C GLU A 93 18.04 2.47 -0.84
N SER A 94 17.18 3.34 -0.27
CA SER A 94 17.63 4.53 0.46
C SER A 94 18.42 4.18 1.73
N LEU A 95 18.06 3.08 2.41
CA LEU A 95 18.78 2.62 3.60
C LEU A 95 20.17 2.06 3.27
N VAL A 96 20.34 1.53 2.06
CA VAL A 96 21.61 1.01 1.53
C VAL A 96 22.44 2.14 0.86
N GLY A 97 21.97 3.38 0.91
CA GLY A 97 22.66 4.55 0.35
C GLY A 97 22.55 4.67 -1.18
N ARG A 98 21.63 3.95 -1.83
CA ARG A 98 21.45 3.97 -3.30
C ARG A 98 20.44 5.02 -3.79
N GLY A 99 20.35 6.16 -3.11
CA GLY A 99 19.47 7.28 -3.45
C GLY A 99 18.66 7.79 -2.26
N HIS A 100 17.76 8.75 -2.50
CA HIS A 100 16.94 9.36 -1.45
C HIS A 100 15.47 8.99 -1.66
N SER A 101 14.81 8.50 -0.61
CA SER A 101 13.36 8.30 -0.57
C SER A 101 12.74 9.31 0.39
N SER A 102 11.50 9.73 0.12
CA SER A 102 10.76 10.64 0.99
C SER A 102 10.18 9.95 2.24
N ASP A 103 10.38 8.64 2.40
CA ASP A 103 10.01 7.89 3.60
C ASP A 103 11.13 8.03 4.66
N SER A 104 10.78 8.33 5.92
CA SER A 104 11.75 8.46 7.02
C SER A 104 12.53 7.16 7.28
N GLY A 105 13.83 7.25 7.58
CA GLY A 105 14.67 6.09 7.89
C GLY A 105 14.15 5.23 9.06
N THR A 106 13.52 5.84 10.06
CA THR A 106 12.88 5.08 11.16
C THR A 106 11.74 4.19 10.66
N LYS A 107 10.91 4.70 9.75
CA LYS A 107 9.80 3.96 9.14
C LYS A 107 10.28 2.77 8.30
N THR A 108 11.40 2.93 7.60
CA THR A 108 11.98 1.84 6.79
C THR A 108 12.56 0.73 7.67
N ILE A 109 13.23 1.10 8.78
CA ILE A 109 13.71 0.14 9.79
C ILE A 109 12.53 -0.63 10.41
N VAL A 110 11.47 0.07 10.84
CA VAL A 110 10.27 -0.58 11.41
C VAL A 110 9.64 -1.57 10.41
N LEU A 111 9.56 -1.21 9.13
CA LEU A 111 9.04 -2.10 8.09
C LEU A 111 9.92 -3.33 7.86
N LEU A 112 11.26 -3.18 7.94
CA LEU A 112 12.19 -4.30 7.85
C LEU A 112 12.06 -5.26 9.05
N VAL A 113 11.93 -4.71 10.26
CA VAL A 113 11.69 -5.52 11.47
C VAL A 113 10.35 -6.24 11.38
N ALA A 114 9.29 -5.55 10.95
CA ALA A 114 7.97 -6.16 10.74
C ALA A 114 8.01 -7.27 9.67
N LEU A 115 8.76 -7.08 8.58
CA LEU A 115 8.98 -8.10 7.55
C LEU A 115 9.72 -9.33 8.12
N ALA A 116 10.75 -9.10 8.93
CA ALA A 116 11.50 -10.19 9.58
C ALA A 116 10.63 -10.99 10.55
N ILE A 117 9.85 -10.31 11.40
CA ILE A 117 8.89 -10.97 12.30
C ILE A 117 7.88 -11.77 11.49
N ALA A 118 7.24 -11.15 10.49
CA ALA A 118 6.28 -11.83 9.63
C ALA A 118 6.88 -13.06 8.93
N LEU A 119 8.17 -13.04 8.59
CA LEU A 119 8.85 -14.17 7.97
C LEU A 119 9.00 -15.34 8.94
N THR A 120 9.25 -15.05 10.22
CA THR A 120 9.43 -16.06 11.28
C THR A 120 8.12 -16.59 11.85
N THR A 121 7.09 -15.75 11.99
CA THR A 121 5.85 -16.11 12.69
C THR A 121 4.71 -16.54 11.76
N VAL A 122 4.60 -15.93 10.58
CA VAL A 122 3.45 -16.07 9.68
C VAL A 122 3.89 -16.50 8.27
N GLY A 123 5.18 -16.67 8.02
CA GLY A 123 5.70 -16.90 6.68
C GLY A 123 5.48 -18.31 6.12
N PRO A 124 5.80 -18.53 4.83
CA PRO A 124 5.75 -19.83 4.16
C PRO A 124 6.54 -20.95 4.87
N PHE A 125 7.40 -20.57 5.80
CA PHE A 125 8.30 -21.43 6.57
C PHE A 125 7.88 -21.57 8.05
N GLY A 126 6.75 -20.98 8.45
CA GLY A 126 6.25 -20.99 9.83
C GLY A 126 5.74 -22.36 10.29
N VAL A 127 5.88 -22.62 11.59
CA VAL A 127 5.43 -23.81 12.30
C VAL A 127 3.89 -23.81 12.44
N GLY A 128 3.15 -24.35 11.47
CA GLY A 128 1.71 -24.55 11.68
C GLY A 128 0.86 -24.96 10.47
N LEU A 129 1.29 -24.66 9.24
CA LEU A 129 0.49 -24.99 8.04
C LEU A 129 1.40 -25.36 6.87
N GLY A 130 1.67 -26.66 6.74
CA GLY A 130 2.56 -27.24 5.72
C GLY A 130 2.31 -26.70 4.31
N GLY A 131 3.36 -26.20 3.66
CA GLY A 131 3.47 -25.92 2.21
C GLY A 131 2.53 -24.88 1.59
N SER A 132 1.38 -24.59 2.19
CA SER A 132 0.32 -23.72 1.64
C SER A 132 0.80 -22.28 1.43
N GLY A 133 1.66 -21.77 2.32
CA GLY A 133 2.31 -20.48 2.16
C GLY A 133 3.23 -20.40 0.93
N LEU A 134 3.95 -21.48 0.60
CA LEU A 134 4.79 -21.52 -0.59
C LEU A 134 3.96 -21.59 -1.87
N ILE A 135 2.87 -22.35 -1.84
CA ILE A 135 1.93 -22.45 -2.98
C ILE A 135 1.26 -21.09 -3.22
N SER A 136 0.77 -20.41 -2.18
CA SER A 136 0.16 -19.09 -2.31
C SER A 136 1.16 -18.03 -2.76
N MET A 137 2.40 -18.08 -2.27
CA MET A 137 3.50 -17.22 -2.75
C MET A 137 3.81 -17.47 -4.23
N ALA A 138 3.90 -18.74 -4.66
CA ALA A 138 4.15 -19.11 -6.04
C ALA A 138 3.01 -18.66 -6.97
N LEU A 139 1.75 -18.81 -6.54
CA LEU A 139 0.58 -18.36 -7.30
C LEU A 139 0.55 -16.83 -7.43
N MET A 140 0.90 -16.09 -6.38
CA MET A 140 0.96 -14.61 -6.44
C MET A 140 2.07 -14.13 -7.38
N LEU A 141 3.27 -14.71 -7.28
CA LEU A 141 4.39 -14.37 -8.17
C LEU A 141 4.12 -14.80 -9.61
N GLY A 142 3.53 -15.98 -9.81
CA GLY A 142 3.10 -16.47 -11.13
C GLY A 142 2.00 -15.59 -11.74
N GLY A 143 1.03 -15.15 -10.93
CA GLY A 143 -0.01 -14.20 -11.34
C GLY A 143 0.58 -12.85 -11.76
N LEU A 144 1.54 -12.32 -11.00
CA LEU A 144 2.26 -11.09 -11.37
C LEU A 144 3.03 -11.26 -12.69
N TRP A 145 3.68 -12.41 -12.87
CA TRP A 145 4.40 -12.73 -14.10
C TRP A 145 3.48 -12.84 -15.31
N LEU A 146 2.31 -13.48 -15.17
CA LEU A 146 1.29 -13.52 -16.23
C LEU A 146 0.74 -12.13 -16.57
N LEU A 147 0.56 -11.27 -15.57
CA LEU A 147 0.18 -9.87 -15.80
C LEU A 147 1.28 -9.10 -16.54
N TYR A 148 2.55 -9.36 -16.22
CA TYR A 148 3.69 -8.80 -16.94
C TYR A 148 3.72 -9.26 -18.40
N GLN A 149 3.50 -10.55 -18.67
CA GLN A 149 3.40 -11.05 -20.04
C GLN A 149 2.26 -10.40 -20.82
N ARG A 150 1.13 -10.11 -20.16
CA ARG A 150 -0.01 -9.44 -20.79
C ARG A 150 0.26 -7.96 -21.09
N GLN A 151 1.01 -7.27 -20.23
CA GLN A 151 1.33 -5.85 -20.39
C GLN A 151 2.81 -5.58 -20.11
N PRO A 152 3.72 -5.91 -21.05
CA PRO A 152 5.15 -5.67 -20.86
C PRO A 152 5.48 -4.17 -20.80
N ILE A 153 4.79 -3.37 -21.62
CA ILE A 153 5.01 -1.92 -21.72
C ILE A 153 4.26 -1.20 -20.59
N PRO A 154 4.96 -0.41 -19.74
CA PRO A 154 4.32 0.34 -18.66
C PRO A 154 3.46 1.49 -19.20
N PRO A 155 2.24 1.71 -18.65
CA PRO A 155 1.45 2.89 -18.98
C PRO A 155 2.09 4.16 -18.40
N PRO A 156 1.86 5.33 -19.01
CA PRO A 156 2.36 6.60 -18.48
C PRO A 156 1.80 6.84 -17.08
N LEU A 157 2.62 7.37 -16.17
CA LEU A 157 2.19 7.65 -14.80
C LEU A 157 1.06 8.69 -14.76
N PRO A 158 0.17 8.66 -13.76
CA PRO A 158 -0.89 9.66 -13.63
C PRO A 158 -0.33 11.08 -13.52
N ALA A 159 -1.05 12.06 -14.05
CA ALA A 159 -0.76 13.47 -13.81
C ALA A 159 -0.68 13.74 -12.29
N GLY A 160 0.41 14.37 -11.83
CA GLY A 160 0.71 14.62 -10.42
C GLY A 160 1.45 13.50 -9.68
N ALA A 161 1.71 12.35 -10.32
CA ALA A 161 2.54 11.26 -9.77
C ALA A 161 4.03 11.35 -10.19
N VAL A 162 4.34 12.18 -11.18
CA VAL A 162 5.71 12.50 -11.57
C VAL A 162 6.19 13.63 -10.65
N ALA A 163 7.38 13.49 -10.07
CA ALA A 163 7.98 14.61 -9.35
C ALA A 163 8.08 15.80 -10.30
N PRO A 164 7.78 17.04 -9.86
CA PRO A 164 8.17 18.23 -10.59
C PRO A 164 9.66 18.06 -10.91
N GLY A 165 10.01 18.01 -12.19
CA GLY A 165 11.38 17.84 -12.63
C GLY A 165 12.26 18.85 -11.92
N VAL A 166 13.48 18.41 -11.59
CA VAL A 166 14.56 19.22 -11.03
C VAL A 166 14.56 20.59 -11.72
N GLY A 167 14.00 21.59 -11.03
CA GLY A 167 14.22 22.97 -11.39
C GLY A 167 15.70 23.22 -11.17
N THR A 168 16.41 23.60 -12.22
CA THR A 168 17.62 24.41 -12.03
C THR A 168 17.23 25.54 -11.07
N GLY A 169 18.11 25.89 -10.12
CA GLY A 169 17.81 26.76 -8.98
C GLY A 169 17.47 28.22 -9.30
N TYR A 170 16.78 28.49 -10.40
CA TYR A 170 16.23 29.78 -10.78
C TYR A 170 14.71 29.78 -10.55
N PRO A 171 14.17 30.79 -9.82
CA PRO A 171 12.73 30.92 -9.64
C PRO A 171 12.08 31.27 -10.99
N GLY A 172 11.26 30.37 -11.53
CA GLY A 172 10.40 30.65 -12.69
C GLY A 172 10.43 29.62 -13.84
N THR A 173 11.36 28.67 -13.88
CA THR A 173 11.43 27.69 -14.97
C THR A 173 11.14 26.27 -14.48
N SER A 174 9.86 25.93 -14.27
CA SER A 174 9.45 24.52 -14.20
C SER A 174 9.18 24.02 -15.60
N PHE A 175 10.14 23.33 -16.22
CA PHE A 175 9.84 22.47 -17.37
C PHE A 175 9.11 21.23 -16.82
N SER A 176 7.77 21.25 -16.89
CA SER A 176 7.04 19.98 -16.93
C SER A 176 7.40 19.33 -18.26
N PRO A 177 7.89 18.07 -18.29
CA PRO A 177 7.97 17.36 -19.56
C PRO A 177 6.57 17.39 -20.16
N GLY A 178 6.42 18.10 -21.27
CA GLY A 178 5.16 18.11 -22.01
C GLY A 178 4.82 16.70 -22.45
N GLN A 179 3.61 16.54 -22.99
CA GLN A 179 3.00 15.30 -23.49
C GLN A 179 3.85 14.49 -24.50
N PHE A 180 5.01 15.01 -24.91
CA PHE A 180 5.96 14.39 -25.84
C PHE A 180 7.33 14.08 -25.22
N GLY A 181 7.49 14.15 -23.89
CA GLY A 181 8.77 13.96 -23.21
C GLY A 181 8.77 12.85 -22.14
N ALA A 182 9.63 11.85 -22.37
CA ALA A 182 10.15 10.88 -21.40
C ALA A 182 9.16 9.89 -20.75
N ASN A 183 8.95 8.76 -21.43
CA ASN A 183 8.80 7.49 -20.72
C ASN A 183 10.16 7.13 -20.11
N PRO A 184 10.31 6.97 -18.77
CA PRO A 184 11.59 6.53 -18.17
C PRO A 184 11.94 5.07 -18.53
N PHE A 185 11.00 4.35 -19.14
CA PHE A 185 11.04 2.89 -19.32
C PHE A 185 10.66 2.42 -20.73
N GLY A 186 10.55 3.33 -21.71
CA GLY A 186 10.25 2.95 -23.10
C GLY A 186 11.51 2.80 -23.95
N PRO A 187 11.61 1.81 -24.85
CA PRO A 187 12.63 1.80 -25.89
C PRO A 187 12.13 2.70 -27.03
N GLY A 188 12.70 3.90 -27.17
CA GLY A 188 12.27 4.83 -28.22
C GLY A 188 13.23 5.99 -28.45
N THR A 189 14.08 5.81 -29.46
CA THR A 189 14.65 6.82 -30.38
C THR A 189 15.34 8.06 -29.79
N TYR A 190 16.68 8.02 -29.83
CA TYR A 190 17.58 9.15 -29.69
C TYR A 190 17.27 10.24 -30.73
N GLY A 191 16.83 11.40 -30.26
CA GLY A 191 17.04 12.69 -30.94
C GLY A 191 18.27 13.38 -30.34
N PRO A 192 19.08 14.09 -31.12
CA PRO A 192 20.31 14.68 -30.61
C PRO A 192 19.98 15.84 -29.66
N GLY A 193 20.43 15.76 -28.41
CA GLY A 193 20.42 16.89 -27.48
C GLY A 193 19.53 16.75 -26.24
N ALA A 194 19.62 15.63 -25.51
CA ALA A 194 19.17 15.58 -24.12
C ALA A 194 20.39 15.68 -23.19
N TYR A 195 20.65 16.87 -22.65
CA TYR A 195 21.71 17.11 -21.67
C TYR A 195 21.28 16.58 -20.30
N GLY A 196 21.98 15.56 -19.80
CA GLY A 196 21.81 15.04 -18.46
C GLY A 196 22.80 15.67 -17.46
N PRO A 197 22.62 15.47 -16.15
CA PRO A 197 23.48 16.07 -15.11
C PRO A 197 24.95 15.58 -15.13
N TYR A 198 25.32 14.69 -16.06
CA TYR A 198 26.69 14.19 -16.26
C TYR A 198 27.24 14.50 -17.67
N THR A 199 26.56 15.28 -18.51
CA THR A 199 27.15 15.70 -19.79
C THR A 199 28.08 16.89 -19.57
N LYS A 200 29.40 16.64 -19.66
CA LYS A 200 30.42 17.67 -19.80
C LYS A 200 30.17 18.43 -21.11
N LEU A 201 30.26 19.77 -21.09
CA LEU A 201 30.18 20.59 -22.30
C LEU A 201 31.22 20.08 -23.32
N PRO A 202 30.91 20.00 -24.63
CA PRO A 202 31.92 19.71 -25.63
C PRO A 202 32.97 20.82 -25.63
N ASP A 203 34.25 20.45 -25.62
CA ASP A 203 35.38 21.40 -25.51
C ASP A 203 35.52 22.30 -26.76
N SER A 204 34.73 22.07 -27.82
CA SER A 204 34.63 23.00 -28.96
C SER A 204 33.27 22.90 -29.66
N TYR A 205 32.77 24.05 -30.12
CA TYR A 205 31.59 24.18 -30.96
C TYR A 205 32.03 24.69 -32.33
N THR A 206 31.85 23.88 -33.37
CA THR A 206 31.97 24.34 -34.76
C THR A 206 30.57 24.40 -35.36
N PRO A 207 30.10 25.58 -35.80
CA PRO A 207 28.82 25.69 -36.48
C PRO A 207 28.85 24.87 -37.78
N SER A 208 27.87 23.99 -37.98
CA SER A 208 27.66 23.36 -39.28
C SER A 208 27.10 24.38 -40.26
N THR A 209 27.84 24.64 -41.35
CA THR A 209 27.38 25.44 -42.48
C THR A 209 26.09 24.83 -43.05
N PRO A 210 25.05 25.64 -43.33
CA PRO A 210 23.83 25.15 -43.96
C PRO A 210 24.14 24.54 -45.34
N PRO A 211 23.44 23.46 -45.74
CA PRO A 211 23.65 22.84 -47.04
C PRO A 211 23.27 23.84 -48.13
N ILE A 212 24.26 24.19 -48.96
CA ILE A 212 24.05 24.93 -50.19
C ILE A 212 23.25 24.01 -51.11
N SER A 213 22.06 24.45 -51.49
CA SER A 213 21.24 23.79 -52.50
C SER A 213 21.93 23.96 -53.84
N ASP A 214 22.45 22.87 -54.40
CA ASP A 214 22.92 22.82 -55.78
C ASP A 214 21.71 22.84 -56.71
N ASP A 215 21.28 24.04 -57.11
CA ASP A 215 20.53 24.24 -58.35
C ASP A 215 21.15 25.42 -59.10
N LYS A 216 21.88 25.11 -60.17
CA LYS A 216 22.40 26.07 -61.16
C LYS A 216 21.72 25.78 -62.50
N PRO A 217 21.23 26.82 -63.19
CA PRO A 217 21.84 27.20 -64.48
C PRO A 217 22.18 28.70 -64.46
N ALA A 218 23.46 29.09 -64.56
CA ALA A 218 24.12 29.42 -65.83
C ALA A 218 23.63 30.74 -66.44
N ASP A 219 24.25 31.87 -66.05
CA ASP A 219 24.93 32.79 -66.96
C ASP A 219 25.83 33.77 -66.17
N ALA A 220 26.88 34.25 -66.84
CA ALA A 220 28.16 34.80 -66.37
C ALA A 220 28.13 36.25 -65.76
N PRO A 221 29.29 36.89 -65.44
CA PRO A 221 30.58 36.43 -64.93
C PRO A 221 30.99 37.08 -63.59
N THR A 222 32.04 36.49 -63.02
CA THR A 222 32.83 36.81 -61.83
C THR A 222 33.33 38.26 -61.74
N GLU A 223 33.12 38.94 -60.62
CA GLU A 223 34.04 39.98 -60.15
C GLU A 223 34.33 39.78 -58.65
N ALA A 224 35.61 39.60 -58.35
CA ALA A 224 36.12 39.19 -57.06
C ALA A 224 36.20 40.40 -56.11
N LEU A 225 35.52 40.32 -54.97
CA LEU A 225 35.74 41.24 -53.85
C LEU A 225 36.56 40.54 -52.76
N LYS A 226 37.82 40.95 -52.62
CA LYS A 226 38.61 40.82 -51.40
C LYS A 226 39.19 42.19 -51.02
N PRO A 227 39.51 42.38 -49.74
CA PRO A 227 39.12 43.55 -48.96
C PRO A 227 40.29 44.50 -48.74
N GLU A 228 40.01 45.79 -48.55
CA GLU A 228 41.06 46.72 -48.10
C GLU A 228 40.62 47.63 -46.96
N THR A 229 41.54 47.67 -46.02
CA THR A 229 41.60 48.30 -44.71
C THR A 229 41.42 49.82 -44.72
N ALA A 230 40.95 50.32 -43.58
CA ALA A 230 40.78 51.72 -43.22
C ALA A 230 41.95 52.66 -43.54
N ALA A 231 41.65 53.86 -44.00
CA ALA A 231 42.39 55.09 -43.69
C ALA A 231 41.48 56.34 -43.85
N ALA A 232 41.48 57.20 -42.84
CA ALA A 232 40.77 58.45 -42.76
C ALA A 232 41.31 59.50 -43.74
N GLN A 233 40.44 60.31 -44.38
CA GLN A 233 40.81 61.66 -44.83
C GLN A 233 39.63 62.65 -44.70
N SER A 234 39.95 63.76 -44.03
CA SER A 234 39.17 64.95 -43.74
C SER A 234 39.11 65.91 -44.94
N GLY A 235 37.92 66.43 -45.25
CA GLY A 235 37.72 67.57 -46.16
C GLY A 235 36.82 68.63 -45.51
N PRO A 236 37.11 69.94 -45.64
CA PRO A 236 36.40 70.98 -44.91
C PRO A 236 35.01 71.28 -45.50
N VAL A 237 33.98 71.26 -44.65
CA VAL A 237 32.64 71.79 -44.93
C VAL A 237 32.70 73.32 -44.92
N SER A 238 32.41 73.95 -46.07
CA SER A 238 32.30 75.40 -46.18
C SER A 238 30.88 75.85 -45.84
N PHE A 239 30.77 76.78 -44.88
CA PHE A 239 29.53 77.39 -44.42
C PHE A 239 29.34 78.76 -45.08
N GLU A 240 28.87 78.79 -46.32
CA GLU A 240 28.45 80.04 -46.96
C GLU A 240 26.99 80.00 -47.39
N LYS A 241 26.25 80.96 -46.85
CA LYS A 241 24.82 81.19 -47.03
C LYS A 241 24.62 82.16 -48.18
N SER A 242 24.16 81.66 -49.34
CA SER A 242 23.70 82.52 -50.43
C SER A 242 22.18 82.77 -50.32
N PRO A 243 21.70 84.01 -50.52
CA PRO A 243 20.30 84.39 -50.29
C PRO A 243 19.38 84.12 -51.49
N THR A 244 18.10 83.96 -51.14
CA THR A 244 16.89 83.65 -51.91
C THR A 244 16.63 84.44 -53.20
N SER A 245 16.02 83.76 -54.18
CA SER A 245 15.14 84.38 -55.19
C SER A 245 13.91 83.51 -55.50
N GLY A 246 12.73 83.94 -55.00
CA GLY A 246 11.41 83.87 -55.67
C GLY A 246 10.67 82.53 -55.82
N PRO A 247 9.31 82.51 -55.76
CA PRO A 247 8.52 81.33 -55.42
C PRO A 247 8.08 80.54 -56.66
N GLN A 248 8.40 79.24 -56.71
CA GLN A 248 7.70 78.32 -57.60
C GLN A 248 6.67 77.54 -56.78
N VAL A 249 5.42 77.92 -57.00
CA VAL A 249 4.22 77.23 -56.52
C VAL A 249 4.08 75.98 -57.37
N ASP A 250 4.60 74.86 -56.89
CA ASP A 250 4.22 73.53 -57.36
C ASP A 250 3.62 72.78 -56.18
N ALA A 251 2.29 72.79 -56.15
CA ALA A 251 1.48 71.99 -55.25
C ALA A 251 1.63 70.51 -55.64
N PRO A 252 2.07 69.61 -54.73
CA PRO A 252 1.84 68.19 -54.92
C PRO A 252 0.40 67.87 -54.50
N SER A 253 -0.39 67.43 -55.46
CA SER A 253 -1.64 66.73 -55.25
C SER A 253 -1.39 65.41 -54.51
N ALA A 254 -1.66 65.39 -53.21
CA ALA A 254 -1.88 64.15 -52.47
C ALA A 254 -3.01 64.39 -51.44
N PRO A 255 -4.13 63.66 -51.50
CA PRO A 255 -5.16 63.76 -50.48
C PRO A 255 -4.59 63.25 -49.16
N PHE A 256 -4.73 64.09 -48.12
CA PHE A 256 -4.39 63.83 -46.74
C PHE A 256 -4.66 62.38 -46.33
N ALA A 257 -3.59 61.61 -46.10
CA ALA A 257 -3.68 60.45 -45.22
C ALA A 257 -3.97 60.98 -43.81
N PRO A 258 -4.92 60.39 -43.04
CA PRO A 258 -5.14 60.80 -41.67
C PRO A 258 -3.83 60.69 -40.90
N LEU A 259 -3.40 61.78 -40.27
CA LEU A 259 -2.35 61.73 -39.26
C LEU A 259 -2.86 60.79 -38.16
N GLU A 260 -2.38 59.56 -38.13
CA GLU A 260 -2.52 58.73 -36.94
C GLU A 260 -1.93 59.54 -35.77
N PRO A 261 -2.67 59.75 -34.66
CA PRO A 261 -2.15 60.47 -33.52
C PRO A 261 -1.01 59.65 -32.93
N ARG A 262 0.23 59.96 -33.31
CA ARG A 262 1.39 59.40 -32.62
C ARG A 262 1.48 60.14 -31.28
N PRO A 263 1.40 59.43 -30.15
CA PRO A 263 1.54 60.06 -28.85
C PRO A 263 2.89 60.77 -28.78
N PRO A 264 2.96 61.89 -28.03
CA PRO A 264 4.20 62.65 -27.93
C PRO A 264 5.30 61.77 -27.31
N ALA A 265 6.54 61.92 -27.79
CA ALA A 265 7.67 61.03 -27.46
C ALA A 265 8.03 60.94 -25.96
N TRP A 266 7.43 61.79 -25.12
CA TRP A 266 7.61 61.79 -23.68
C TRP A 266 6.59 60.92 -22.92
N ASP A 267 5.57 60.36 -23.60
CA ASP A 267 4.62 59.44 -22.97
C ASP A 267 5.22 58.01 -22.90
N PRO A 268 5.62 57.53 -21.71
CA PRO A 268 6.26 56.22 -21.55
C PRO A 268 5.34 55.06 -21.96
N LEU A 269 4.03 55.28 -22.12
CA LEU A 269 3.07 54.27 -22.57
C LEU A 269 3.02 54.13 -24.10
N GLY A 270 3.46 55.13 -24.86
CA GLY A 270 3.36 55.15 -26.33
C GLY A 270 4.59 54.62 -27.08
N VAL A 271 5.75 54.52 -26.42
CA VAL A 271 7.05 54.27 -27.08
C VAL A 271 7.37 52.78 -27.25
N ALA A 272 6.75 51.89 -26.47
CA ALA A 272 6.98 50.45 -26.57
C ALA A 272 5.71 49.64 -26.28
N PRO A 273 4.84 49.42 -27.30
CA PRO A 273 3.62 48.60 -27.14
C PRO A 273 3.93 47.16 -26.69
N PHE A 274 5.11 46.64 -27.05
CA PHE A 274 5.57 45.30 -26.72
C PHE A 274 6.09 45.16 -25.28
N ALA A 275 6.40 46.26 -24.59
CA ALA A 275 6.84 46.21 -23.19
C ALA A 275 5.68 45.96 -22.20
N TRP A 276 4.45 45.94 -22.70
CA TRP A 276 3.22 45.72 -21.95
C TRP A 276 2.66 44.31 -22.08
N ASP A 277 3.33 43.44 -22.86
CA ASP A 277 2.98 42.02 -22.93
C ASP A 277 3.53 41.31 -21.68
N LEU A 278 2.91 41.62 -20.54
CA LEU A 278 3.12 40.91 -19.29
C LEU A 278 2.73 39.45 -19.55
N PRO A 279 3.58 38.46 -19.21
CA PRO A 279 3.20 37.06 -19.28
C PRO A 279 1.86 36.91 -18.58
N GLU A 280 0.86 36.30 -19.23
CA GLU A 280 -0.45 36.14 -18.58
C GLU A 280 -0.20 35.55 -17.19
N PRO A 281 -0.79 36.12 -16.12
CA PRO A 281 -0.62 35.59 -14.78
C PRO A 281 -0.95 34.12 -14.86
N ALA A 282 0.04 33.28 -14.54
CA ALA A 282 -0.06 31.83 -14.67
C ALA A 282 -1.43 31.43 -14.15
N ARG A 283 -2.29 30.87 -15.02
CA ARG A 283 -3.68 30.55 -14.67
C ARG A 283 -3.61 29.85 -13.32
N THR A 284 -4.22 30.44 -12.30
CA THR A 284 -4.29 29.82 -10.98
C THR A 284 -4.91 28.46 -11.25
N THR A 285 -4.12 27.40 -11.06
CA THR A 285 -4.60 26.04 -11.26
C THR A 285 -5.71 25.87 -10.25
N THR A 286 -6.96 26.03 -10.70
CA THR A 286 -8.12 25.72 -9.88
C THR A 286 -7.88 24.30 -9.40
N PRO A 287 -7.73 24.05 -8.08
CA PRO A 287 -7.45 22.73 -7.60
C PRO A 287 -8.52 21.81 -8.18
N ALA A 288 -8.08 20.79 -8.92
CA ALA A 288 -8.99 19.87 -9.58
C ALA A 288 -10.02 19.43 -8.54
N VAL A 289 -11.30 19.76 -8.78
CA VAL A 289 -12.40 19.40 -7.90
C VAL A 289 -12.27 17.89 -7.67
N GLN A 290 -11.91 17.50 -6.44
CA GLN A 290 -11.80 16.10 -6.11
C GLN A 290 -13.18 15.50 -6.35
N PRO A 291 -13.30 14.45 -7.17
CA PRO A 291 -14.60 13.86 -7.45
C PRO A 291 -15.25 13.49 -6.11
N GLU A 292 -16.45 14.01 -5.89
CA GLU A 292 -17.23 13.76 -4.69
C GLU A 292 -17.40 12.23 -4.56
N ARG A 293 -16.95 11.67 -3.44
CA ARG A 293 -16.97 10.21 -3.24
C ARG A 293 -18.42 9.76 -3.13
N THR A 294 -18.99 9.29 -4.24
CA THR A 294 -20.37 8.78 -4.24
C THR A 294 -20.41 7.50 -3.40
N HIS A 295 -21.20 7.52 -2.32
CA HIS A 295 -21.40 6.35 -1.47
C HIS A 295 -22.05 5.21 -2.29
N SER A 296 -21.46 4.01 -2.23
CA SER A 296 -21.96 2.86 -2.98
C SER A 296 -23.18 2.25 -2.27
N ARG A 297 -24.32 2.16 -2.99
CA ARG A 297 -25.55 1.50 -2.51
C ARG A 297 -25.32 0.04 -2.12
N LEU A 298 -24.33 -0.61 -2.74
CA LEU A 298 -23.92 -1.98 -2.43
C LEU A 298 -23.40 -2.08 -0.99
N THR A 299 -22.69 -1.07 -0.50
CA THR A 299 -22.17 -1.05 0.86
C THR A 299 -23.32 -1.05 1.88
N THR A 300 -24.34 -0.21 1.67
CA THR A 300 -25.54 -0.17 2.52
C THR A 300 -26.31 -1.48 2.48
N MET A 301 -26.50 -2.07 1.28
CA MET A 301 -27.20 -3.34 1.13
C MET A 301 -26.48 -4.50 1.82
N VAL A 302 -25.16 -4.61 1.70
CA VAL A 302 -24.39 -5.68 2.33
C VAL A 302 -24.35 -5.53 3.85
N ILE A 303 -24.24 -4.30 4.37
CA ILE A 303 -24.34 -4.05 5.82
C ILE A 303 -25.72 -4.45 6.34
N GLY A 304 -26.79 -4.06 5.63
CA GLY A 304 -28.16 -4.47 5.98
C GLY A 304 -28.33 -6.00 5.98
N LEU A 305 -27.78 -6.69 4.98
CA LEU A 305 -27.81 -8.15 4.90
C LEU A 305 -27.03 -8.80 6.04
N ALA A 306 -25.86 -8.26 6.40
CA ALA A 306 -25.04 -8.78 7.50
C ALA A 306 -25.76 -8.65 8.85
N ILE A 307 -26.45 -7.51 9.08
CA ILE A 307 -27.26 -7.29 10.29
C ILE A 307 -28.44 -8.27 10.33
N LEU A 308 -29.14 -8.46 9.20
CA LEU A 308 -30.24 -9.42 9.12
C LEU A 308 -29.78 -10.86 9.35
N ALA A 309 -28.62 -11.25 8.80
CA ALA A 309 -28.05 -12.58 9.01
C ALA A 309 -27.65 -12.81 10.48
N ALA A 310 -27.04 -11.81 11.14
CA ALA A 310 -26.73 -11.87 12.57
C ALA A 310 -27.99 -11.98 13.43
N ALA A 311 -29.03 -11.18 13.12
CA ALA A 311 -30.31 -11.21 13.83
C ALA A 311 -31.01 -12.56 13.65
N ALA A 312 -31.00 -13.13 12.44
CA ALA A 312 -31.56 -14.45 12.17
C ALA A 312 -30.81 -15.57 12.91
N ALA A 313 -29.48 -15.52 12.94
CA ALA A 313 -28.67 -16.48 13.69
C ALA A 313 -28.92 -16.39 15.20
N THR A 314 -29.09 -15.18 15.72
CA THR A 314 -29.43 -14.95 17.15
C THR A 314 -30.85 -15.45 17.47
N ALA A 315 -31.83 -15.19 16.61
CA ALA A 315 -33.18 -15.71 16.80
C ALA A 315 -33.21 -17.24 16.76
N LEU A 316 -32.40 -17.85 15.89
CA LEU A 316 -32.30 -19.30 15.78
C LEU A 316 -31.63 -19.91 17.00
N SER A 317 -30.60 -19.28 17.58
CA SER A 317 -29.95 -19.78 18.79
C SER A 317 -30.93 -19.83 19.96
N VAL A 318 -31.69 -18.76 20.16
CA VAL A 318 -32.70 -18.67 21.23
C VAL A 318 -33.85 -19.67 21.00
N ALA A 319 -34.32 -19.82 19.76
CA ALA A 319 -35.42 -20.73 19.44
C ALA A 319 -35.06 -22.21 19.57
N THR A 320 -33.80 -22.56 19.31
CA THR A 320 -33.32 -23.95 19.34
C THR A 320 -32.68 -24.34 20.67
N GLY A 321 -32.38 -23.37 21.54
CA GLY A 321 -31.61 -23.61 22.77
C GLY A 321 -30.26 -24.26 22.51
N SER A 322 -29.69 -24.05 21.31
CA SER A 322 -28.45 -24.71 20.91
C SER A 322 -27.22 -23.93 21.35
N ASP A 323 -26.41 -24.53 22.22
CA ASP A 323 -25.09 -24.03 22.62
C ASP A 323 -24.09 -24.00 21.45
N TRP A 324 -24.47 -24.57 20.31
CA TRP A 324 -23.65 -24.54 19.10
C TRP A 324 -23.57 -23.13 18.49
N LEU A 325 -24.55 -22.24 18.72
CA LEU A 325 -24.57 -20.87 18.19
C LEU A 325 -24.03 -19.85 19.21
N ASN A 326 -22.74 -19.95 19.52
CA ASN A 326 -22.04 -18.99 20.39
C ASN A 326 -21.95 -17.58 19.76
N PRO A 327 -21.81 -16.51 20.57
CA PRO A 327 -21.67 -15.13 20.09
C PRO A 327 -20.59 -14.95 19.01
N GLY A 328 -19.46 -15.65 19.14
CA GLY A 328 -18.40 -15.64 18.13
C GLY A 328 -18.84 -16.18 16.76
N ARG A 329 -19.70 -17.21 16.72
CA ARG A 329 -20.21 -17.80 15.47
C ARG A 329 -21.27 -16.94 14.81
N ILE A 330 -22.11 -16.27 15.61
CA ILE A 330 -23.05 -15.26 15.11
C ILE A 330 -22.27 -14.13 14.41
N GLY A 331 -21.19 -13.67 15.04
CA GLY A 331 -20.28 -12.70 14.43
C GLY A 331 -19.59 -13.23 13.15
N ALA A 332 -19.18 -14.50 13.13
CA ALA A 332 -18.58 -15.14 11.96
C ALA A 332 -19.54 -15.21 10.76
N VAL A 333 -20.83 -15.47 10.99
CA VAL A 333 -21.86 -15.43 9.93
C VAL A 333 -21.97 -14.03 9.32
N ALA A 334 -22.00 -12.98 10.15
CA ALA A 334 -22.02 -11.60 9.67
C ALA A 334 -20.75 -11.26 8.85
N LEU A 335 -19.59 -11.72 9.31
CA LEU A 335 -18.31 -11.55 8.63
C LEU A 335 -18.28 -12.28 7.28
N ALA A 336 -18.84 -13.49 7.19
CA ALA A 336 -18.95 -14.23 5.94
C ALA A 336 -19.79 -13.46 4.91
N VAL A 337 -20.92 -12.87 5.32
CA VAL A 337 -21.76 -12.03 4.45
C VAL A 337 -21.00 -10.80 3.94
N ILE A 338 -20.26 -10.14 4.83
CA ILE A 338 -19.39 -9.00 4.47
C ILE A 338 -18.27 -9.43 3.52
N GLY A 339 -17.66 -10.59 3.75
CA GLY A 339 -16.63 -11.17 2.87
C GLY A 339 -17.15 -11.44 1.45
N VAL A 340 -18.35 -12.04 1.35
CA VAL A 340 -19.02 -12.26 0.06
C VAL A 340 -19.35 -10.92 -0.61
N GLY A 341 -19.84 -9.94 0.14
CA GLY A 341 -20.10 -8.59 -0.37
C GLY A 341 -18.83 -7.85 -0.83
N LEU A 342 -17.68 -8.08 -0.21
CA LEU A 342 -16.38 -7.57 -0.68
C LEU A 342 -15.95 -8.24 -2.00
N LEU A 343 -16.14 -9.55 -2.13
CA LEU A 343 -15.84 -10.27 -3.37
C LEU A 343 -16.69 -9.70 -4.51
N ILE A 344 -18.01 -9.60 -4.32
CA ILE A 344 -18.95 -9.05 -5.31
C ILE A 344 -18.62 -7.57 -5.58
N GLY A 345 -18.40 -6.76 -4.55
CA GLY A 345 -18.03 -5.35 -4.67
C GLY A 345 -16.71 -5.12 -5.41
N GLY A 346 -15.78 -6.08 -5.34
CA GLY A 346 -14.53 -6.10 -6.10
C GLY A 346 -14.75 -6.36 -7.60
N PHE A 347 -15.69 -7.22 -7.96
CA PHE A 347 -16.06 -7.42 -9.37
C PHE A 347 -16.81 -6.22 -9.97
N LEU A 348 -17.64 -5.52 -9.18
CA LEU A 348 -18.43 -4.37 -9.63
C LEU A 348 -17.69 -3.02 -9.55
N ARG A 349 -16.39 -3.00 -9.20
CA ARG A 349 -15.57 -1.77 -8.98
C ARG A 349 -16.21 -0.78 -7.99
N LYS A 350 -17.03 -1.28 -7.06
CA LYS A 350 -17.87 -0.50 -6.13
C LYS A 350 -17.95 -1.21 -4.77
N GLY A 351 -16.92 -1.04 -3.94
CA GLY A 351 -16.86 -1.74 -2.64
C GLY A 351 -15.98 -1.12 -1.55
N TYR A 352 -15.40 0.06 -1.80
CA TYR A 352 -14.37 0.63 -0.91
C TYR A 352 -14.83 0.91 0.53
N GLY A 353 -16.13 1.15 0.76
CA GLY A 353 -16.66 1.39 2.10
C GLY A 353 -16.73 0.16 3.00
N LEU A 354 -16.78 -1.05 2.41
CA LEU A 354 -16.95 -2.28 3.21
C LEU A 354 -15.66 -2.67 3.95
N LEU A 355 -14.49 -2.22 3.46
CA LEU A 355 -13.21 -2.43 4.13
C LEU A 355 -13.13 -1.73 5.50
N VAL A 356 -13.78 -0.56 5.64
CA VAL A 356 -13.80 0.20 6.89
C VAL A 356 -14.63 -0.52 7.95
N VAL A 357 -15.67 -1.24 7.54
CA VAL A 357 -16.54 -2.01 8.45
C VAL A 357 -15.96 -3.40 8.74
N ALA A 358 -15.30 -4.02 7.76
CA ALA A 358 -14.71 -5.35 7.92
C ALA A 358 -13.63 -5.38 9.00
N GLY A 359 -12.78 -4.35 9.10
CA GLY A 359 -11.69 -4.31 10.10
C GLY A 359 -12.17 -4.43 11.55
N PRO A 360 -13.02 -3.51 12.04
CA PRO A 360 -13.58 -3.59 13.39
C PRO A 360 -14.35 -4.88 13.65
N LEU A 361 -15.09 -5.38 12.65
CA LEU A 361 -15.89 -6.59 12.78
C LEU A 361 -15.02 -7.86 12.88
N ILE A 362 -13.91 -7.92 12.13
CA ILE A 362 -12.88 -8.96 12.30
C ILE A 362 -12.34 -8.93 13.74
N GLY A 363 -11.97 -7.74 14.24
CA GLY A 363 -11.48 -7.57 15.61
C GLY A 363 -12.49 -8.04 16.65
N PHE A 364 -13.76 -7.67 16.50
CA PHE A 364 -14.84 -8.11 17.37
C PHE A 364 -15.04 -9.63 17.34
N VAL A 365 -15.05 -10.26 16.17
CA VAL A 365 -15.23 -11.71 16.04
C VAL A 365 -14.08 -12.46 16.68
N ILE A 366 -12.84 -11.99 16.51
CA ILE A 366 -11.67 -12.59 17.15
C ILE A 366 -11.79 -12.46 18.68
N LEU A 367 -12.09 -11.27 19.18
CA LEU A 367 -12.23 -11.02 20.62
C LEU A 367 -13.37 -11.86 21.22
N ALA A 368 -14.54 -11.88 20.59
CA ALA A 368 -15.70 -12.66 21.04
C ALA A 368 -15.46 -14.18 20.97
N SER A 369 -14.59 -14.65 20.07
CA SER A 369 -14.23 -16.07 20.00
C SER A 369 -13.25 -16.47 21.10
N ILE A 370 -12.38 -15.55 21.54
CA ILE A 370 -11.43 -15.79 22.64
C ILE A 370 -12.14 -15.79 23.99
N VAL A 371 -13.08 -14.85 24.18
CA VAL A 371 -13.72 -14.62 25.49
C VAL A 371 -14.80 -15.68 25.82
N GLY A 372 -15.30 -16.43 24.83
CA GLY A 372 -16.36 -17.42 25.04
C GLY A 372 -17.71 -16.77 25.39
N SER A 373 -18.74 -17.59 25.65
CA SER A 373 -20.00 -17.07 26.21
C SER A 373 -19.73 -16.61 27.64
N LEU A 374 -19.68 -15.29 27.86
CA LEU A 374 -19.72 -14.75 29.21
C LEU A 374 -21.10 -15.06 29.78
N ASP A 375 -21.19 -16.07 30.63
CA ASP A 375 -22.42 -16.33 31.37
C ASP A 375 -22.51 -15.32 32.52
N LEU A 376 -23.14 -14.18 32.24
CA LEU A 376 -23.34 -13.07 33.19
C LEU A 376 -24.51 -13.34 34.15
N ASN A 377 -24.82 -14.62 34.41
CA ASN A 377 -25.74 -14.99 35.46
C ASN A 377 -25.14 -14.63 36.82
N SER A 378 -25.96 -14.02 37.68
CA SER A 378 -25.55 -13.64 39.04
C SER A 378 -25.06 -14.83 39.88
N GLU A 379 -25.42 -16.06 39.49
CA GLU A 379 -25.03 -17.29 40.17
C GLU A 379 -23.56 -17.69 39.92
N ASN A 380 -22.95 -17.19 38.84
CA ASN A 380 -21.58 -17.48 38.43
C ASN A 380 -20.61 -16.31 38.76
N MET A 381 -21.07 -15.34 39.54
CA MET A 381 -20.31 -14.16 39.95
C MET A 381 -20.22 -14.06 41.47
N GLY A 382 -19.05 -13.67 41.98
CA GLY A 382 -18.78 -13.51 43.41
C GLY A 382 -18.06 -14.69 44.04
N ASP A 383 -18.12 -14.76 45.37
CA ASP A 383 -17.45 -15.80 46.14
C ASP A 383 -18.40 -16.98 46.39
N ARG A 384 -18.00 -18.18 45.98
CA ARG A 384 -18.83 -19.39 46.10
C ARG A 384 -18.03 -20.56 46.62
N THR A 385 -18.61 -21.26 47.59
CA THR A 385 -18.01 -22.47 48.17
C THR A 385 -18.96 -23.65 48.01
N TRP A 386 -18.52 -24.70 47.32
CA TRP A 386 -19.22 -25.98 47.24
C TRP A 386 -18.62 -26.94 48.26
N ASN A 387 -19.46 -27.51 49.13
CA ASN A 387 -19.05 -28.44 50.19
C ASN A 387 -19.88 -29.73 50.10
N PRO A 388 -19.67 -30.58 49.09
CA PRO A 388 -20.32 -31.89 49.01
C PRO A 388 -19.91 -32.74 50.21
N THR A 389 -20.87 -33.47 50.79
CA THR A 389 -20.63 -34.29 51.99
C THR A 389 -20.56 -35.79 51.70
N THR A 390 -20.78 -36.21 50.45
CA THR A 390 -20.75 -37.62 50.02
C THR A 390 -20.18 -37.75 48.62
N ALA A 391 -19.63 -38.91 48.27
CA ALA A 391 -19.11 -39.17 46.92
C ALA A 391 -20.19 -38.99 45.84
N ALA A 392 -21.44 -39.36 46.13
CA ALA A 392 -22.56 -39.20 45.21
C ALA A 392 -22.94 -37.73 44.96
N ALA A 393 -22.68 -36.83 45.91
CA ALA A 393 -22.97 -35.40 45.80
C ALA A 393 -21.93 -34.60 45.00
N ILE A 394 -20.80 -35.23 44.65
CA ILE A 394 -19.82 -34.63 43.74
C ILE A 394 -20.41 -34.60 42.33
N GLU A 395 -20.65 -33.40 41.84
CA GLU A 395 -21.07 -33.13 40.46
C GLU A 395 -19.87 -33.30 39.51
N PRO A 396 -20.13 -33.70 38.25
CA PRO A 396 -19.06 -33.91 37.28
C PRO A 396 -18.36 -32.61 36.86
N ALA A 397 -19.05 -31.46 36.94
CA ALA A 397 -18.52 -30.18 36.50
C ALA A 397 -18.93 -29.04 37.43
N TYR A 398 -17.94 -28.26 37.88
CA TYR A 398 -18.12 -27.01 38.61
C TYR A 398 -17.55 -25.87 37.76
N SER A 399 -18.33 -24.81 37.58
CA SER A 399 -17.90 -23.66 36.78
C SER A 399 -18.13 -22.35 37.52
N GLY A 400 -17.20 -21.42 37.36
CA GLY A 400 -17.23 -20.08 37.92
C GLY A 400 -16.85 -19.04 36.87
N GLY A 401 -17.60 -17.95 36.81
CA GLY A 401 -17.34 -16.86 35.88
C GLY A 401 -16.30 -15.89 36.43
N PHE A 402 -16.70 -15.10 37.45
CA PHE A 402 -15.88 -14.01 37.99
C PHE A 402 -15.90 -14.01 39.53
N GLY A 403 -14.77 -14.24 40.20
CA GLY A 403 -14.69 -14.21 41.68
C GLY A 403 -13.80 -15.29 42.30
N SER A 404 -14.07 -15.66 43.56
CA SER A 404 -13.38 -16.73 44.26
C SER A 404 -14.26 -17.99 44.36
N PHE A 405 -13.76 -19.09 43.83
CA PHE A 405 -14.47 -20.36 43.73
C PHE A 405 -13.75 -21.42 44.54
N THR A 406 -14.38 -21.95 45.59
CA THR A 406 -13.78 -22.96 46.46
C THR A 406 -14.56 -24.27 46.41
N LEU A 407 -13.90 -25.36 46.05
CA LEU A 407 -14.45 -26.72 46.15
C LEU A 407 -13.84 -27.42 47.37
N ASP A 408 -14.62 -27.59 48.43
CA ASP A 408 -14.19 -28.25 49.67
C ASP A 408 -14.61 -29.71 49.68
N LEU A 409 -13.65 -30.62 49.44
CA LEU A 409 -13.86 -32.07 49.44
C LEU A 409 -13.37 -32.75 50.72
N ARG A 410 -12.92 -32.00 51.74
CA ARG A 410 -12.26 -32.55 52.94
C ARG A 410 -13.11 -33.55 53.73
N ASN A 411 -14.43 -33.44 53.62
CA ASN A 411 -15.39 -34.30 54.31
C ASN A 411 -15.90 -35.47 53.46
N VAL A 412 -15.31 -35.71 52.28
CA VAL A 412 -15.77 -36.76 51.35
C VAL A 412 -14.80 -37.93 51.33
N THR A 413 -15.35 -39.14 51.41
CA THR A 413 -14.66 -40.38 51.13
C THR A 413 -15.14 -40.95 49.79
N LEU A 414 -14.21 -41.25 48.90
CA LEU A 414 -14.51 -41.86 47.59
C LEU A 414 -14.79 -43.35 47.77
N THR A 415 -15.82 -43.84 47.09
CA THR A 415 -16.17 -45.27 47.02
C THR A 415 -15.82 -45.88 45.66
N GLU A 416 -15.65 -45.04 44.65
CA GLU A 416 -15.36 -45.38 43.26
C GLU A 416 -14.55 -44.25 42.62
N ASP A 417 -13.89 -44.55 41.50
CA ASP A 417 -13.15 -43.55 40.73
C ASP A 417 -14.11 -42.49 40.17
N LYS A 418 -13.74 -41.23 40.31
CA LYS A 418 -14.53 -40.10 39.79
C LYS A 418 -13.66 -39.11 39.05
N THR A 419 -14.24 -38.52 38.02
CA THR A 419 -13.65 -37.39 37.29
C THR A 419 -14.45 -36.14 37.60
N VAL A 420 -13.75 -35.05 37.92
CA VAL A 420 -14.35 -33.75 38.24
C VAL A 420 -13.61 -32.67 37.46
N ASP A 421 -14.38 -31.90 36.70
CA ASP A 421 -13.89 -30.74 35.98
C ASP A 421 -14.25 -29.47 36.75
N VAL A 422 -13.26 -28.65 37.09
CA VAL A 422 -13.44 -27.37 37.77
C VAL A 422 -12.89 -26.27 36.87
N SER A 423 -13.76 -25.40 36.40
CA SER A 423 -13.40 -24.34 35.44
C SER A 423 -13.67 -22.94 36.01
N GLY A 424 -12.68 -22.06 35.90
CA GLY A 424 -12.79 -20.65 36.28
C GLY A 424 -12.40 -19.73 35.13
N GLN A 425 -13.19 -18.70 34.87
CA GLN A 425 -12.88 -17.76 33.80
C GLN A 425 -11.97 -16.63 34.29
N PHE A 426 -12.38 -15.95 35.37
CA PHE A 426 -11.64 -14.85 35.98
C PHE A 426 -11.65 -14.96 37.51
N GLY A 427 -10.48 -15.10 38.12
CA GLY A 427 -10.31 -15.06 39.57
C GLY A 427 -9.55 -16.25 40.14
N GLU A 428 -9.99 -16.74 41.30
CA GLU A 428 -9.27 -17.77 42.05
C GLU A 428 -10.11 -19.04 42.15
N VAL A 429 -9.50 -20.19 41.85
CA VAL A 429 -10.11 -21.50 42.03
C VAL A 429 -9.29 -22.28 43.05
N VAL A 430 -9.90 -22.60 44.20
CA VAL A 430 -9.26 -23.36 45.28
C VAL A 430 -9.96 -24.70 45.47
N VAL A 431 -9.22 -25.79 45.36
CA VAL A 431 -9.73 -27.14 45.65
C VAL A 431 -9.06 -27.68 46.92
N LEU A 432 -9.86 -27.98 47.93
CA LEU A 432 -9.40 -28.51 49.21
C LEU A 432 -9.68 -30.01 49.29
N LEU A 433 -8.61 -30.79 49.44
CA LEU A 433 -8.67 -32.25 49.47
C LEU A 433 -8.46 -32.80 50.89
N PRO A 434 -9.05 -33.95 51.24
CA PRO A 434 -8.67 -34.68 52.44
C PRO A 434 -7.21 -35.16 52.39
N PRO A 435 -6.58 -35.41 53.55
CA PRO A 435 -5.18 -35.83 53.61
C PRO A 435 -4.91 -37.21 53.01
N GLY A 436 -5.87 -38.14 53.03
CA GLY A 436 -5.72 -39.53 52.58
C GLY A 436 -6.37 -39.87 51.22
N MET A 437 -6.83 -38.87 50.46
CA MET A 437 -7.51 -39.10 49.19
C MET A 437 -6.51 -39.26 48.03
N ASN A 438 -6.68 -40.30 47.21
CA ASN A 438 -5.92 -40.50 45.98
C ASN A 438 -6.40 -39.53 44.90
N VAL A 439 -5.49 -38.71 44.37
CA VAL A 439 -5.83 -37.70 43.36
C VAL A 439 -4.80 -37.72 42.24
N GLU A 440 -5.28 -37.71 41.01
CA GLU A 440 -4.51 -37.35 39.83
C GLU A 440 -5.05 -36.02 39.32
N ASN A 441 -4.22 -34.99 39.36
CA ASN A 441 -4.64 -33.62 39.06
C ASN A 441 -3.97 -33.08 37.81
N HIS A 442 -4.77 -32.43 36.96
CA HIS A 442 -4.30 -31.65 35.83
C HIS A 442 -4.76 -30.21 36.01
N CYS A 443 -3.80 -29.32 36.22
CA CYS A 443 -4.08 -27.91 36.44
C CYS A 443 -3.52 -27.06 35.32
N THR A 444 -4.36 -26.19 34.77
CA THR A 444 -3.97 -25.32 33.66
C THR A 444 -4.40 -23.89 33.95
N ALA A 445 -3.43 -22.97 34.01
CA ALA A 445 -3.68 -21.54 34.07
C ALA A 445 -3.16 -20.90 32.77
N GLN A 446 -4.05 -20.34 31.93
CA GLN A 446 -3.61 -19.67 30.69
C GLN A 446 -2.86 -18.37 30.99
N PHE A 447 -3.42 -17.56 31.89
CA PHE A 447 -2.88 -16.28 32.31
C PHE A 447 -2.91 -16.16 33.83
N GLY A 448 -1.86 -16.69 34.46
CA GLY A 448 -1.61 -16.59 35.90
C GLY A 448 -0.85 -17.82 36.40
N ASP A 449 -1.11 -18.21 37.65
CA ASP A 449 -0.32 -19.22 38.34
C ASP A 449 -1.16 -20.48 38.67
N ALA A 450 -0.56 -21.66 38.47
CA ALA A 450 -1.13 -22.93 38.87
C ALA A 450 -0.28 -23.56 39.98
N GLN A 451 -0.83 -23.65 41.18
CA GLN A 451 -0.20 -24.29 42.34
C GLN A 451 -0.93 -25.58 42.66
N CYS A 452 -0.36 -26.69 42.22
CA CYS A 452 -1.04 -27.97 42.24
C CYS A 452 -0.16 -29.06 42.86
N LEU A 453 -0.77 -30.20 43.19
CA LEU A 453 -0.04 -31.37 43.68
C LEU A 453 0.93 -31.86 42.58
N PRO A 454 2.00 -32.60 42.97
CA PRO A 454 2.98 -33.12 42.02
C PRO A 454 2.33 -33.95 40.92
N ASP A 455 2.88 -33.87 39.70
CA ASP A 455 2.37 -34.61 38.55
C ASP A 455 2.32 -36.13 38.82
N GLY A 456 1.18 -36.75 38.47
CA GLY A 456 0.91 -38.17 38.63
C GLY A 456 -0.08 -38.48 39.75
N LEU A 457 -0.15 -39.75 40.16
CA LEU A 457 -1.06 -40.19 41.22
C LEU A 457 -0.48 -39.85 42.60
N ASP A 458 -1.12 -38.93 43.32
CA ASP A 458 -0.79 -38.58 44.71
C ASP A 458 -1.74 -39.31 45.67
N GLY A 459 -1.21 -40.29 46.41
CA GLY A 459 -1.97 -41.10 47.38
C GLY A 459 -2.11 -40.49 48.79
N GLY A 460 -1.58 -39.28 49.01
CA GLY A 460 -1.67 -38.64 50.34
C GLY A 460 -1.02 -39.46 51.46
N VAL A 461 -1.64 -39.46 52.64
CA VAL A 461 -1.08 -40.11 53.85
C VAL A 461 -1.32 -41.63 53.93
N ASP A 462 -2.32 -42.14 53.20
CA ASP A 462 -2.77 -43.54 53.30
C ASP A 462 -2.19 -44.43 52.17
N GLY A 463 -1.43 -43.84 51.25
CA GLY A 463 -0.84 -44.54 50.09
C GLY A 463 -1.79 -44.59 48.89
N THR A 464 -1.42 -45.31 47.84
CA THR A 464 -2.17 -45.31 46.56
C THR A 464 -3.22 -46.42 46.45
N ASP A 465 -3.51 -47.13 47.54
CA ASP A 465 -4.45 -48.25 47.55
C ASP A 465 -5.88 -47.72 47.80
N GLY A 466 -6.63 -47.45 46.71
CA GLY A 466 -8.00 -46.96 46.82
C GLY A 466 -8.52 -46.28 45.55
N PRO A 467 -9.78 -45.83 45.55
CA PRO A 467 -10.40 -45.13 44.43
C PRO A 467 -9.73 -43.77 44.18
N VAL A 468 -9.64 -43.39 42.90
CA VAL A 468 -8.90 -42.21 42.42
C VAL A 468 -9.85 -41.08 41.99
N LEU A 469 -9.53 -39.86 42.41
CA LEU A 469 -10.14 -38.64 41.89
C LEU A 469 -9.30 -38.08 40.75
N ASN A 470 -9.82 -38.10 39.53
CA ASN A 470 -9.26 -37.38 38.40
C ASN A 470 -9.78 -35.93 38.42
N LEU A 471 -8.93 -34.99 38.80
CA LEU A 471 -9.28 -33.58 38.96
C LEU A 471 -8.69 -32.75 37.83
N ASN A 472 -9.54 -32.22 36.95
CA ASN A 472 -9.13 -31.23 35.95
C ASN A 472 -9.51 -29.84 36.46
N ALA A 473 -8.53 -28.97 36.64
CA ALA A 473 -8.75 -27.63 37.18
C ALA A 473 -8.17 -26.58 36.22
N ASP A 474 -9.06 -25.89 35.49
CA ASP A 474 -8.70 -24.96 34.43
C ASP A 474 -9.10 -23.54 34.79
N VAL A 475 -8.15 -22.61 34.70
CA VAL A 475 -8.41 -21.17 34.83
C VAL A 475 -7.89 -20.40 33.62
N GLN A 476 -8.73 -19.51 33.06
CA GLN A 476 -8.27 -18.64 31.96
C GLN A 476 -7.42 -17.49 32.50
N PHE A 477 -7.95 -16.72 33.45
CA PHE A 477 -7.27 -15.56 34.03
C PHE A 477 -7.31 -15.61 35.56
N GLY A 478 -6.15 -15.74 36.19
CA GLY A 478 -6.02 -15.79 37.66
C GLY A 478 -5.26 -17.02 38.13
N SER A 479 -5.63 -17.57 39.29
CA SER A 479 -4.87 -18.67 39.90
C SER A 479 -5.72 -19.88 40.23
N VAL A 480 -5.12 -21.05 40.07
CA VAL A 480 -5.67 -22.32 40.54
C VAL A 480 -4.78 -22.89 41.62
N GLU A 481 -5.37 -23.21 42.78
CA GLU A 481 -4.67 -23.81 43.90
C GLU A 481 -5.36 -25.13 44.29
N VAL A 482 -4.61 -26.23 44.27
CA VAL A 482 -5.06 -27.51 44.81
C VAL A 482 -4.17 -27.84 46.00
N ARG A 483 -4.79 -28.03 47.17
CA ARG A 483 -4.04 -28.33 48.41
C ARG A 483 -4.78 -29.33 49.29
N ARG A 484 -3.99 -30.06 50.08
CA ARG A 484 -4.50 -30.91 51.15
C ARG A 484 -4.76 -30.07 52.40
N GLY A 485 -5.91 -30.30 53.03
CA GLY A 485 -6.36 -29.59 54.23
C GLY A 485 -6.00 -30.26 55.54
#